data_AF-G5A625-F1
#
_entry.id   AF-G5A625-F1
#
_cell.length_a   1.000
_cell.length_b   1.000
_cell.length_c   1.000
_cell.angle_alpha   90.00
_cell.angle_beta   90.00
_cell.angle_gamma   90.00
#
_symmetry.space_group_name_H-M   'P 1'
#
loop_
_entity.id
_entity.type
_entity.pdbx_description
1 polymer ?
#
loop_
_entity_poly.entity_id
_entity_poly.type
_entity_poly.pdbx_seq_one_letter_code
_entity_poly.pdbx_strand_id
1 'polypeptide(L)'
;MVINAGDTVLVLHGSLLLDAEVKEIEYLSQPDRPEEWVARDRFCGPKRLDAMAAWMNTVDDALVRLDKDVKDLIQHQANQAAHLLELERRKKEALEEKAELEAAVLTELKRVRVAEETALARKRLQDAGVDQEEIDAILPVIPHTA
;
A
#
# COMPACT_ATOMS: atom_id res chain seq x y z
N MET A 1 21.07 17.60 -47.53
CA MET A 1 21.07 16.12 -47.42
C MET A 1 21.26 15.58 -48.83
N VAL A 2 22.41 14.98 -49.08
CA VAL A 2 22.76 14.33 -50.35
C VAL A 2 22.53 12.84 -50.13
N ILE A 3 21.70 12.22 -50.96
CA ILE A 3 21.45 10.77 -50.94
C ILE A 3 22.28 10.19 -52.08
N ASN A 4 23.02 9.11 -51.81
CA ASN A 4 23.83 8.41 -52.79
C ASN A 4 23.28 6.99 -53.02
N ALA A 5 23.66 6.38 -54.14
CA ALA A 5 23.41 4.96 -54.35
C ALA A 5 24.17 4.12 -53.29
N GLY A 6 23.51 3.12 -52.72
CA GLY A 6 23.96 2.32 -51.59
C GLY A 6 23.51 2.83 -50.20
N ASP A 7 22.94 4.03 -50.11
CA ASP A 7 22.41 4.54 -48.85
C ASP A 7 21.12 3.78 -48.45
N THR A 8 20.97 3.45 -47.17
CA THR A 8 19.71 2.95 -46.62
C THR A 8 18.82 4.11 -46.21
N VAL A 9 17.60 4.15 -46.73
CA VAL A 9 16.62 5.21 -46.52
C VAL A 9 15.26 4.63 -46.16
N LEU A 10 14.53 5.33 -45.29
CA LEU A 10 13.17 4.97 -44.93
C LEU A 10 12.19 5.50 -45.98
N VAL A 11 11.46 4.58 -46.61
CA VAL A 11 10.45 4.88 -47.63
C VAL A 11 9.06 4.60 -47.08
N LEU A 12 8.13 5.52 -47.35
CA LEU A 12 6.71 5.31 -47.11
C LEU A 12 6.07 4.52 -48.27
N HIS A 13 5.66 3.29 -48.01
CA HIS A 13 4.87 2.48 -48.95
C HIS A 13 3.49 2.19 -48.35
N GLY A 14 2.47 2.90 -48.85
CA GLY A 14 1.13 2.87 -48.25
C GLY A 14 1.14 3.45 -46.83
N SER A 15 0.77 2.64 -45.83
CA SER A 15 0.82 2.96 -44.40
C SER A 15 2.03 2.37 -43.67
N LEU A 16 2.96 1.72 -44.38
CA LEU A 16 4.15 1.08 -43.82
C LEU A 16 5.41 1.91 -44.11
N LEU A 17 6.35 1.88 -43.16
CA LEU A 17 7.70 2.41 -43.29
C LEU A 17 8.65 1.23 -43.49
N LEU A 18 9.41 1.26 -44.58
CA LEU A 18 10.33 0.20 -44.97
C LEU A 18 11.74 0.76 -45.13
N ASP A 19 12.74 0.01 -44.69
CA ASP A 19 14.13 0.24 -45.06
C ASP A 19 14.32 -0.15 -46.52
N ALA A 20 14.79 0.80 -47.32
CA ALA A 20 15.08 0.61 -48.74
C ALA A 20 16.51 1.05 -49.03
N GLU A 21 17.23 0.25 -49.81
CA GLU A 21 18.54 0.62 -50.32
C GLU A 21 18.40 1.38 -51.65
N VAL A 22 19.05 2.53 -51.76
CA VAL A 22 19.00 3.35 -52.98
C VAL A 22 19.86 2.69 -54.05
N LYS A 23 19.23 2.07 -55.06
CA LYS A 23 19.97 1.45 -56.17
C LYS A 23 20.42 2.47 -57.22
N GLU A 24 19.55 3.41 -57.58
CA GLU A 24 19.82 4.39 -58.64
C GLU A 24 19.07 5.70 -58.38
N ILE A 25 19.63 6.82 -58.82
CA ILE A 25 19.06 8.17 -58.65
C ILE A 25 18.95 8.82 -60.02
N GLU A 26 17.71 9.07 -60.45
CA GLU A 26 17.42 9.77 -61.71
C GLU A 26 16.75 11.12 -61.43
N TYR A 27 17.23 12.14 -62.12
CA TYR A 27 16.73 13.51 -62.03
C TYR A 27 15.72 13.75 -63.15
N LEU A 28 14.42 13.68 -62.81
CA LEU A 28 13.22 13.89 -63.63
C LEU A 28 13.43 14.58 -65.00
N SER A 29 14.00 13.85 -65.94
CA SER A 29 14.22 14.31 -67.33
C SER A 29 13.77 13.26 -68.35
N GLN A 30 13.28 12.10 -67.92
CA GLN A 30 12.77 11.05 -68.80
C GLN A 30 11.40 10.51 -68.31
N PRO A 31 10.48 10.18 -69.24
CA PRO A 31 9.12 9.78 -68.91
C PRO A 31 8.93 8.27 -68.64
N ASP A 32 9.95 7.44 -68.86
CA ASP A 32 9.85 5.98 -68.66
C ASP A 32 10.24 5.61 -67.23
N ARG A 33 9.29 5.73 -66.31
CA ARG A 33 9.48 5.45 -64.88
C ARG A 33 8.98 4.03 -64.54
N PRO A 34 9.85 3.11 -64.07
CA PRO A 34 9.42 1.83 -63.51
C PRO A 34 8.56 2.01 -62.25
N GLU A 35 7.63 1.09 -61.99
CA GLU A 35 6.69 1.15 -60.85
C GLU A 35 7.38 1.21 -59.48
N GLU A 36 8.63 0.74 -59.38
CA GLU A 36 9.42 0.71 -58.14
C GLU A 36 10.07 2.05 -57.74
N TRP A 37 9.97 3.08 -58.58
CA TRP A 37 10.62 4.37 -58.31
C TRP A 37 9.86 5.19 -57.28
N VAL A 38 10.54 5.47 -56.17
CA VAL A 38 9.99 6.24 -55.06
C VAL A 38 10.26 7.73 -55.30
N ALA A 39 9.21 8.54 -55.32
CA ALA A 39 9.34 9.99 -55.40
C ALA A 39 9.86 10.57 -54.08
N ARG A 40 10.60 11.69 -54.17
CA ARG A 40 11.30 12.29 -53.01
C ARG A 40 10.35 12.71 -51.88
N ASP A 41 9.10 12.99 -52.21
CA ASP A 41 8.00 13.30 -51.29
C ASP A 41 7.61 12.13 -50.38
N ARG A 42 7.96 10.88 -50.74
CA ARG A 42 7.76 9.68 -49.91
C ARG A 42 8.89 9.40 -48.92
N PHE A 43 9.97 10.17 -48.94
CA PHE A 43 10.99 10.12 -47.89
C PHE A 43 10.49 10.81 -46.63
N CYS A 44 10.74 10.20 -45.47
CA CYS A 44 10.53 10.86 -44.19
C CYS A 44 11.51 12.03 -44.05
N GLY A 45 11.01 13.26 -44.18
CA GLY A 45 11.81 14.46 -43.95
C GLY A 45 12.29 14.57 -42.49
N PRO A 46 13.36 15.35 -42.22
CA PRO A 46 13.97 15.48 -40.88
C PRO A 46 12.95 15.82 -39.79
N LYS A 47 12.01 16.72 -40.08
CA LYS A 47 10.93 17.13 -39.16
C LYS A 47 10.04 15.96 -38.70
N ARG A 48 9.82 14.94 -39.54
CA ARG A 48 9.03 13.75 -39.16
C ARG A 48 9.83 12.86 -38.22
N LEU A 49 11.14 12.69 -38.47
CA LEU A 49 12.02 11.93 -37.59
C LEU A 49 12.16 12.61 -36.23
N ASP A 50 12.30 13.94 -36.20
CA ASP A 50 12.32 14.73 -34.95
C ASP A 50 11.03 14.57 -34.16
N ALA A 51 9.87 14.59 -34.83
CA ALA A 51 8.57 14.36 -34.19
C ALA A 51 8.43 12.93 -33.65
N MET A 52 8.95 11.92 -34.34
CA MET A 52 8.96 10.54 -33.87
C MET A 52 9.89 10.36 -32.67
N ALA A 53 11.06 10.99 -32.68
CA ALA A 53 11.97 10.99 -31.55
C ALA A 53 11.35 11.67 -30.32
N ALA A 54 10.68 12.82 -30.51
CA ALA A 54 9.96 13.50 -29.43
C ALA A 54 8.83 12.64 -28.85
N TRP A 55 8.08 11.94 -29.71
CA TRP A 55 7.04 11.01 -29.27
C TRP A 55 7.63 9.83 -28.49
N MET A 56 8.73 9.24 -28.97
CA MET A 56 9.41 8.13 -28.33
C MET A 56 9.92 8.53 -26.93
N ASN A 57 10.55 9.70 -26.80
CA ASN A 57 10.97 10.22 -25.49
C ASN A 57 9.79 10.43 -24.54
N THR A 58 8.63 10.84 -25.05
CA THR A 58 7.41 10.99 -24.23
C THR A 58 6.92 9.64 -23.70
N VAL A 59 7.02 8.58 -24.51
CA VAL A 59 6.68 7.21 -24.09
C VAL A 59 7.69 6.71 -23.05
N ASP A 60 8.98 6.97 -23.25
CA ASP A 60 10.03 6.61 -22.28
C ASP A 60 9.82 7.30 -20.93
N ASP A 61 9.52 8.60 -20.93
CA ASP A 61 9.19 9.35 -19.70
C ASP A 61 7.95 8.77 -19.00
N ALA A 62 6.93 8.38 -19.77
CA ALA A 62 5.73 7.76 -19.22
C ALA A 62 6.02 6.39 -18.59
N LEU A 63 6.89 5.59 -19.22
CA LEU A 63 7.31 4.29 -18.68
C LEU A 63 8.12 4.44 -17.39
N VAL A 64 9.03 5.42 -17.33
CA VAL A 64 9.80 5.71 -16.10
C VAL A 64 8.88 6.17 -14.97
N ARG A 65 7.88 7.01 -15.27
CA ARG A 65 6.87 7.42 -14.27
C ARG A 65 6.05 6.23 -13.77
N LEU A 66 5.62 5.35 -14.67
CA LEU A 66 4.86 4.16 -14.30
C LEU A 66 5.66 3.21 -13.42
N ASP A 67 6.94 2.98 -13.72
CA ASP A 67 7.83 2.17 -12.88
C ASP A 67 7.94 2.73 -11.47
N LYS A 68 8.05 4.06 -11.34
CA LYS A 68 8.05 4.74 -10.06
C LYS A 68 6.73 4.53 -9.31
N ASP A 69 5.59 4.77 -9.97
CA ASP A 69 4.27 4.63 -9.35
C ASP A 69 4.02 3.18 -8.88
N VAL A 70 4.48 2.18 -9.64
CA VAL A 70 4.39 0.75 -9.26
C VAL A 70 5.25 0.47 -8.03
N LYS A 71 6.48 1.00 -7.96
CA LYS A 71 7.35 0.83 -6.79
C LYS A 71 6.76 1.49 -5.54
N ASP A 72 6.25 2.71 -5.68
CA ASP A 72 5.60 3.44 -4.59
C ASP A 72 4.34 2.70 -4.10
N LEU A 73 3.57 2.10 -5.01
CA LEU A 73 2.39 1.30 -4.67
C LEU A 73 2.76 0.03 -3.88
N ILE A 74 3.80 -0.69 -4.33
CA ILE A 74 4.29 -1.89 -3.63
C ILE A 74 4.77 -1.52 -2.22
N GLN A 75 5.52 -0.42 -2.09
CA GLN A 75 6.00 0.05 -0.79
C GLN A 75 4.83 0.44 0.13
N HIS A 76 3.82 1.13 -0.39
CA HIS A 76 2.63 1.49 0.36
C HIS A 76 1.86 0.25 0.83
N GLN A 77 1.68 -0.75 -0.04
CA GLN A 77 1.04 -2.02 0.32
C GLN A 77 1.80 -2.77 1.42
N ALA A 78 3.14 -2.79 1.36
CA ALA A 78 3.97 -3.39 2.39
C ALA A 78 3.83 -2.66 3.74
N ASN A 79 3.81 -1.32 3.72
CA ASN A 79 3.61 -0.50 4.92
C ASN A 79 2.22 -0.74 5.52
N GLN A 80 1.17 -0.80 4.70
CA GLN A 80 -0.19 -1.09 5.15
C GLN A 80 -0.28 -2.47 5.81
N ALA A 81 0.34 -3.50 5.21
CA ALA A 81 0.38 -4.84 5.80
C ALA A 81 1.10 -4.85 7.16
N ALA A 82 2.22 -4.13 7.28
CA ALA A 82 2.94 -3.98 8.55
C ALA A 82 2.08 -3.27 9.61
N HIS A 83 1.36 -2.21 9.25
CA HIS A 83 0.45 -1.52 10.16
C HIS A 83 -0.71 -2.42 10.63
N LEU A 84 -1.27 -3.24 9.75
CA LEU A 84 -2.34 -4.18 10.13
C LEU A 84 -1.83 -5.22 11.13
N LEU A 85 -0.65 -5.81 10.91
CA LEU A 85 -0.05 -6.75 11.84
C LEU A 85 0.22 -6.13 13.22
N GLU A 86 0.74 -4.90 13.24
CA GLU A 86 0.98 -4.17 14.49
C GLU A 86 -0.33 -3.84 15.21
N LEU A 87 -1.39 -3.48 14.49
CA LEU A 87 -2.72 -3.26 15.08
C LEU A 87 -3.32 -4.55 15.64
N GLU A 88 -3.14 -5.69 14.95
CA GLU A 88 -3.57 -7.00 15.46
C GLU A 88 -2.81 -7.39 16.73
N ARG A 89 -1.50 -7.11 16.79
CA ARG A 89 -0.69 -7.33 18.00
C ARG A 89 -1.23 -6.49 19.17
N ARG A 90 -1.41 -5.18 18.98
CA ARG A 90 -1.94 -4.29 20.03
C ARG A 90 -3.35 -4.68 20.47
N LYS A 91 -4.18 -5.15 19.54
CA LYS A 91 -5.52 -5.65 19.88
C LYS A 91 -5.46 -6.89 20.77
N LYS A 92 -4.54 -7.82 20.52
CA LYS A 92 -4.35 -9.00 21.36
C LYS A 92 -3.88 -8.61 22.76
N GLU A 93 -2.89 -7.72 22.85
CA GLU A 93 -2.38 -7.22 24.13
C GLU A 93 -3.46 -6.51 24.95
N ALA A 94 -4.26 -5.64 24.32
CA ALA A 94 -5.37 -4.98 24.98
C ALA A 94 -6.47 -5.95 25.43
N LEU A 95 -6.71 -7.05 24.70
CA LEU A 95 -7.66 -8.08 25.10
C LEU A 95 -7.14 -8.88 26.31
N GLU A 96 -5.86 -9.19 26.33
CA GLU A 96 -5.21 -9.87 27.46
C GLU A 96 -5.22 -8.99 28.72
N GLU A 97 -4.79 -7.74 28.61
CA GLU A 97 -4.82 -6.77 29.72
C GLU A 97 -6.25 -6.58 30.24
N LYS A 98 -7.23 -6.45 29.34
CA LYS A 98 -8.63 -6.37 29.72
C LYS A 98 -9.09 -7.61 30.48
N ALA A 99 -8.72 -8.81 30.04
CA ALA A 99 -9.08 -10.05 30.71
C ALA A 99 -8.44 -10.16 32.10
N GLU A 100 -7.18 -9.71 32.25
CA GLU A 100 -6.50 -9.63 33.54
C GLU A 100 -7.19 -8.65 34.49
N LEU A 101 -7.57 -7.47 34.00
CA LEU A 101 -8.32 -6.48 34.77
C LEU A 101 -9.70 -7.00 35.17
N GLU A 102 -10.42 -7.66 34.28
CA GLU A 102 -11.71 -8.29 34.60
C GLU A 102 -11.55 -9.37 35.68
N ALA A 103 -10.50 -10.19 35.60
CA ALA A 103 -10.19 -11.18 36.62
C ALA A 103 -9.83 -10.53 37.97
N ALA A 104 -9.02 -9.47 37.97
CA ALA A 104 -8.69 -8.71 39.16
C ALA A 104 -9.94 -8.10 39.80
N VAL A 105 -10.80 -7.46 39.01
CA VAL A 105 -12.08 -6.90 39.47
C VAL A 105 -12.98 -7.99 40.08
N LEU A 106 -13.08 -9.17 39.45
CA LEU A 106 -13.86 -10.27 40.02
C LEU A 106 -13.29 -10.77 41.35
N THR A 107 -11.98 -10.81 41.52
CA THR A 107 -11.38 -11.17 42.82
C THR A 107 -11.65 -10.11 43.88
N GLU A 108 -11.61 -8.83 43.53
CA GLU A 108 -11.89 -7.74 44.46
C GLU A 108 -13.38 -7.71 44.85
N LEU A 109 -14.29 -7.93 43.90
CA LEU A 109 -15.72 -8.07 44.18
C LEU A 109 -16.02 -9.22 45.15
N LYS A 110 -15.30 -10.34 45.04
CA LYS A 110 -15.42 -11.45 46.02
C LYS A 110 -14.97 -11.02 47.41
N ARG A 111 -13.89 -10.26 47.53
CA ARG A 111 -13.40 -9.75 48.83
C ARG A 111 -14.41 -8.78 49.45
N VAL A 112 -14.92 -7.84 48.66
CA VAL A 112 -15.96 -6.89 49.10
C VAL A 112 -17.21 -7.64 49.56
N ARG A 113 -17.66 -8.65 48.80
CA ARG A 113 -18.82 -9.47 49.19
C ARG A 113 -18.59 -10.21 50.51
N VAL A 114 -17.42 -10.81 50.72
CA VAL A 114 -17.09 -11.48 51.99
C VAL A 114 -17.08 -10.47 53.14
N ALA A 115 -16.50 -9.29 52.93
CA ALA A 115 -16.50 -8.21 53.92
C ALA A 115 -17.93 -7.73 54.23
N GLU A 116 -18.79 -7.57 53.22
CA GLU A 116 -20.19 -7.18 53.38
C GLU A 116 -20.99 -8.24 54.16
N GLU A 117 -20.87 -9.51 53.78
CA GLU A 117 -21.53 -10.63 54.48
C GLU A 117 -21.05 -10.73 55.94
N THR A 118 -19.75 -10.52 56.18
CA THR A 118 -19.17 -10.51 57.53
C THR A 118 -19.68 -9.32 58.34
N ALA A 119 -19.75 -8.12 57.76
CA ALA A 119 -20.29 -6.94 58.43
C ALA A 119 -21.78 -7.12 58.77
N LEU A 120 -22.56 -7.70 57.87
CA LEU A 120 -23.97 -8.00 58.10
C LEU A 120 -24.16 -9.05 59.20
N ALA A 121 -23.33 -10.09 59.24
CA ALA A 121 -23.35 -11.10 60.30
C ALA A 121 -23.02 -10.48 61.67
N ARG A 122 -22.01 -9.61 61.74
CA ARG A 122 -21.66 -8.87 62.98
C ARG A 122 -22.83 -8.00 63.45
N LYS A 123 -23.46 -7.25 62.52
CA LYS A 123 -24.65 -6.46 62.84
C LYS A 123 -25.79 -7.31 63.40
N ARG A 124 -26.07 -8.48 62.80
CA ARG A 124 -27.11 -9.40 63.28
C ARG A 124 -26.82 -9.95 64.68
N LEU A 125 -25.58 -10.27 65.00
CA LEU A 125 -25.18 -10.75 66.33
C LEU A 125 -25.28 -9.64 67.39
N GLN A 126 -24.89 -8.42 67.01
CA GLN A 126 -25.04 -7.24 67.86
C GLN A 126 -26.52 -6.93 68.13
N ASP A 127 -27.38 -6.99 67.11
CA ASP A 127 -28.83 -6.81 67.24
C ASP A 127 -29.47 -7.90 68.13
N ALA A 128 -28.85 -9.09 68.21
CA ALA A 128 -29.25 -10.19 69.08
C ALA A 128 -28.70 -10.08 70.52
N GLY A 129 -27.91 -9.04 70.83
CA GLY A 129 -27.38 -8.76 72.17
C GLY A 129 -26.11 -9.53 72.52
N VAL A 130 -25.36 -10.04 71.54
CA VAL A 130 -24.05 -10.68 71.77
C VAL A 130 -22.99 -9.60 72.02
N ASP A 131 -22.15 -9.80 73.05
CA ASP A 131 -21.07 -8.87 73.39
C ASP A 131 -20.01 -8.80 72.28
N GLN A 132 -19.46 -7.60 72.09
CA GLN A 132 -18.52 -7.31 70.99
C GLN A 132 -17.26 -8.19 71.04
N GLU A 133 -16.81 -8.58 72.23
CA GLU A 133 -15.64 -9.46 72.42
C GLU A 133 -15.89 -10.87 71.88
N GLU A 134 -17.10 -11.42 72.04
CA GLU A 134 -17.46 -12.74 71.50
C GLU A 134 -17.60 -12.71 69.98
N ILE A 135 -18.12 -11.61 69.42
CA ILE A 135 -18.22 -11.40 67.97
C ILE A 135 -16.82 -11.33 67.33
N ASP A 136 -15.90 -10.60 67.95
CA ASP A 136 -14.53 -10.39 67.45
C ASP A 136 -13.68 -11.67 67.54
N ALA A 137 -14.00 -12.59 68.45
CA ALA A 137 -13.36 -13.91 68.54
C ALA A 137 -13.76 -14.86 67.40
N ILE A 138 -14.95 -14.68 66.82
CA ILE A 138 -15.54 -15.59 65.83
C ILE A 138 -15.44 -15.04 64.40
N LEU A 139 -15.67 -13.74 64.23
CA LEU A 139 -15.69 -13.08 62.91
C LEU A 139 -14.48 -12.14 62.77
N PRO A 140 -13.69 -12.27 61.69
CA PRO A 140 -12.51 -11.45 61.50
C PRO A 140 -12.88 -9.96 61.39
N VAL A 141 -12.11 -9.11 62.07
CA VAL A 141 -12.26 -7.66 62.00
C VAL A 141 -11.83 -7.18 60.63
N ILE A 142 -12.76 -6.60 59.86
CA ILE A 142 -12.45 -5.97 58.58
C ILE A 142 -11.63 -4.72 58.89
N PRO A 143 -10.34 -4.64 58.51
CA PRO A 143 -9.56 -3.42 58.72
C PRO A 143 -10.09 -2.33 57.79
N HIS A 144 -10.52 -1.20 58.37
CA HIS A 144 -10.84 0.00 57.62
C HIS A 144 -9.52 0.66 57.18
N THR A 145 -8.94 0.23 56.06
CA THR A 145 -7.90 1.02 55.39
C THR A 145 -8.60 2.16 54.63
N ALA A 146 -8.40 3.38 55.13
CA ALA A 146 -8.81 4.65 54.52
C ALA A 146 -7.99 4.99 53.28
#